data_AF-A0A271J154-F1
#
_entry.id   AF-A0A271J154-F1
#
_cell.length_a   1.000
_cell.length_b   1.000
_cell.length_c   1.000
_cell.angle_alpha   90.00
_cell.angle_beta   90.00
_cell.angle_gamma   90.00
#
_symmetry.space_group_name_H-M   'P 1'
#
loop_
_entity.id
_entity.type
_entity.pdbx_description
1 polymer ?
#
loop_
_entity_poly.entity_id
_entity_poly.type
_entity_poly.pdbx_seq_one_letter_code
_entity_poly.pdbx_strand_id
1 'polypeptide(L)'
;MVSTPTLRRRFAVLGVSVKRYAEIVRFRLAHAFLHAVPGTTWSDVVERFGYADQSHFVRAYRRLAGVSPTRWESAERVIDRRMGIEEAPPTRSPDSVL
;
A
#
# COMPACT_ATOMS: atom_id res chain seq x y z
N MET A 1 27.23 6.87 7.83
CA MET A 1 26.44 5.68 7.42
C MET A 1 26.39 4.69 8.58
N VAL A 2 25.22 4.11 8.88
CA VAL A 2 25.08 3.06 9.92
C VAL A 2 25.29 1.69 9.28
N SER A 3 26.05 0.79 9.91
CA SER A 3 26.27 -0.56 9.38
C SER A 3 25.04 -1.47 9.54
N THR A 4 24.86 -2.42 8.63
CA THR A 4 23.73 -3.39 8.63
C THR A 4 23.58 -4.14 9.97
N PRO A 5 24.64 -4.64 10.63
CA PRO A 5 24.53 -5.29 11.94
C PRO A 5 24.06 -4.33 13.03
N THR A 6 24.56 -3.09 13.02
CA THR A 6 24.16 -2.05 13.98
C THR A 6 22.68 -1.70 13.82
N LEU A 7 22.22 -1.57 12.58
CA LEU A 7 20.82 -1.30 12.29
C LEU A 7 19.91 -2.45 12.75
N ARG A 8 20.30 -3.71 12.49
CA ARG A 8 19.55 -4.89 12.95
C ARG A 8 19.43 -4.94 14.47
N ARG A 9 20.54 -4.70 15.20
CA ARG A 9 20.54 -4.70 16.67
C ARG A 9 19.62 -3.62 17.24
N ARG A 10 19.65 -2.41 16.66
CA ARG A 10 18.77 -1.30 17.06
C ARG A 10 17.29 -1.58 16.79
N PHE A 11 16.96 -2.35 15.77
CA PHE A 11 15.57 -2.73 15.47
C PHE A 11 15.10 -3.92 16.32
N ALA A 12 16.00 -4.80 16.74
CA ALA A 12 15.66 -5.94 17.60
C ALA A 12 15.01 -5.50 18.92
N VAL A 13 15.43 -4.38 19.50
CA VAL A 13 14.81 -3.83 20.73
C VAL A 13 13.37 -3.37 20.53
N LEU A 14 12.95 -3.11 19.28
CA LEU A 14 11.58 -2.72 18.92
C LEU A 14 10.70 -3.94 18.62
N GLY A 15 11.23 -5.17 18.72
CA GLY A 15 10.49 -6.40 18.40
C GLY A 15 10.15 -6.58 16.92
N VAL A 16 10.67 -5.73 16.03
CA VAL A 16 10.42 -5.79 14.59
C VAL A 16 11.72 -5.88 13.81
N SER A 17 11.75 -6.73 12.78
CA SER A 17 12.91 -6.78 11.89
C SER A 17 12.97 -5.52 11.02
N VAL A 18 14.18 -5.11 10.64
CA VAL A 18 14.40 -4.01 9.67
C VAL A 18 13.60 -4.23 8.39
N LYS A 19 13.57 -5.49 7.89
CA LYS A 19 12.82 -5.86 6.69
C LYS A 19 11.33 -5.62 6.87
N ARG A 20 10.76 -6.05 8.00
CA ARG A 20 9.33 -5.88 8.30
C ARG A 20 8.98 -4.40 8.44
N TYR A 21 9.82 -3.62 9.11
CA TYR A 21 9.60 -2.19 9.24
C TYR A 21 9.64 -1.47 7.88
N ALA A 22 10.64 -1.75 7.05
CA ALA A 22 10.73 -1.20 5.70
C ALA A 22 9.52 -1.57 4.84
N GLU A 23 9.02 -2.80 4.98
CA GLU A 23 7.81 -3.25 4.31
C GLU A 23 6.56 -2.47 4.73
N ILE A 24 6.38 -2.22 6.04
CA ILE A 24 5.29 -1.41 6.59
C ILE A 24 5.38 0.02 6.07
N VAL A 25 6.57 0.64 6.11
CA VAL A 25 6.77 2.01 5.63
C VAL A 25 6.46 2.11 4.14
N ARG A 26 6.99 1.19 3.32
CA ARG A 26 6.71 1.14 1.88
C ARG A 26 5.20 1.07 1.61
N PHE A 27 4.52 0.14 2.29
CA PHE A 27 3.08 -0.02 2.14
C PHE A 27 2.30 1.23 2.55
N ARG A 28 2.63 1.86 3.68
CA ARG A 28 1.93 3.08 4.13
C ARG A 28 2.08 4.22 3.12
N LEU A 29 3.27 4.39 2.56
CA LEU A 29 3.51 5.42 1.54
C LEU A 29 2.80 5.09 0.22
N ALA A 30 2.83 3.83 -0.21
CA ALA A 30 2.13 3.37 -1.41
C ALA A 30 0.60 3.56 -1.28
N HIS A 31 0.04 3.19 -0.14
CA HIS A 31 -1.37 3.38 0.18
C HIS A 31 -1.73 4.88 0.18
N ALA A 32 -0.99 5.71 0.90
CA ALA A 32 -1.24 7.15 0.92
C ALA A 32 -1.17 7.77 -0.49
N PHE A 33 -0.19 7.38 -1.31
CA PHE A 33 -0.04 7.86 -2.67
C PHE A 33 -1.23 7.49 -3.56
N LEU A 34 -1.68 6.23 -3.47
CA LEU A 34 -2.87 5.76 -4.18
C LEU A 34 -4.08 6.65 -3.88
N HIS A 35 -4.34 6.96 -2.61
CA HIS A 35 -5.52 7.73 -2.21
C HIS A 35 -5.37 9.24 -2.43
N ALA A 36 -4.16 9.79 -2.38
CA ALA A 36 -3.93 11.23 -2.52
C ALA A 36 -3.89 11.74 -3.97
N VAL A 37 -3.57 10.87 -4.93
CA VAL A 37 -3.37 11.28 -6.34
C VAL A 37 -4.47 10.67 -7.22
N PRO A 38 -5.43 11.49 -7.68
CA PRO A 38 -6.43 11.05 -8.66
C PRO A 38 -5.78 10.49 -9.93
N GLY A 39 -6.30 9.38 -10.43
CA GLY A 39 -5.83 8.76 -11.68
C GLY A 39 -4.60 7.86 -11.55
N THR A 40 -4.00 7.74 -10.37
CA THR A 40 -2.89 6.80 -10.14
C THR A 40 -3.29 5.35 -10.43
N THR A 41 -2.46 4.67 -11.20
CA THR A 41 -2.61 3.25 -11.55
C THR A 41 -1.84 2.35 -10.59
N TRP A 42 -2.12 1.04 -10.62
CA TRP A 42 -1.34 0.05 -9.86
C TRP A 42 0.12 -0.02 -10.35
N SER A 43 0.33 0.18 -11.65
CA SER A 43 1.65 0.17 -12.27
C SER A 43 2.51 1.34 -11.75
N ASP A 44 1.94 2.53 -11.60
CA ASP A 44 2.61 3.69 -11.00
C ASP A 44 3.12 3.38 -9.58
N VAL A 45 2.32 2.66 -8.79
CA VAL A 45 2.70 2.27 -7.42
C VAL A 45 3.83 1.26 -7.42
N VAL A 46 3.78 0.27 -8.32
CA VAL A 46 4.80 -0.75 -8.41
C VAL A 46 6.15 -0.12 -8.74
N GLU A 47 6.17 0.73 -9.77
CA GLU A 47 7.36 1.44 -10.23
C GLU A 47 7.90 2.37 -9.14
N ARG A 48 7.03 3.21 -8.55
CA ARG A 48 7.44 4.24 -7.58
C ARG A 48 7.93 3.67 -6.25
N PHE A 49 7.35 2.58 -5.76
CA PHE A 49 7.65 2.07 -4.42
C PHE A 49 8.54 0.82 -4.40
N GLY A 50 9.00 0.37 -5.58
CA GLY A 50 9.93 -0.74 -5.71
C GLY A 50 9.28 -2.09 -5.38
N TYR A 51 8.03 -2.28 -5.79
CA TYR A 51 7.46 -3.61 -5.89
C TYR A 51 7.97 -4.29 -7.16
N ALA A 52 7.98 -5.61 -7.16
CA ALA A 52 8.54 -6.37 -8.29
C ALA A 52 7.54 -6.40 -9.46
N ASP A 53 6.27 -6.48 -9.12
CA ASP A 53 5.12 -6.52 -10.01
C ASP A 53 3.85 -6.21 -9.18
N GLN A 54 2.71 -6.10 -9.85
CA GLN A 54 1.43 -5.86 -9.19
C GLN A 54 1.05 -6.99 -8.22
N SER A 55 1.39 -8.25 -8.51
CA SER A 55 1.11 -9.39 -7.63
C SER A 55 1.90 -9.31 -6.30
N HIS A 56 3.14 -8.84 -6.34
CA HIS A 56 3.96 -8.57 -5.16
C HIS A 56 3.31 -7.47 -4.32
N PHE A 57 2.84 -6.40 -4.94
CA PHE A 57 2.11 -5.34 -4.26
C PHE A 57 0.81 -5.86 -3.61
N VAL A 58 -0.04 -6.58 -4.34
CA VAL A 58 -1.30 -7.12 -3.81
C VAL A 58 -1.06 -8.10 -2.65
N ARG A 59 -0.03 -8.95 -2.74
CA ARG A 59 0.36 -9.85 -1.63
C ARG A 59 0.80 -9.07 -0.39
N ALA A 60 1.57 -7.99 -0.56
CA ALA A 60 1.97 -7.12 0.53
C ALA A 60 0.77 -6.40 1.15
N TYR A 61 -0.14 -5.90 0.32
CA TYR A 61 -1.37 -5.23 0.74
C TYR A 61 -2.25 -6.15 1.58
N ARG A 62 -2.52 -7.38 1.10
CA ARG A 62 -3.28 -8.39 1.87
C ARG A 62 -2.63 -8.71 3.21
N ARG A 63 -1.30 -8.84 3.25
CA ARG A 63 -0.54 -9.12 4.48
C ARG A 63 -0.58 -7.97 5.50
N LEU A 64 -0.78 -6.73 5.06
CA LEU A 64 -0.70 -5.53 5.91
C LEU A 64 -2.05 -4.90 6.22
N ALA A 65 -2.98 -4.88 5.27
CA ALA A 65 -4.34 -4.35 5.43
C ALA A 65 -5.42 -5.44 5.62
N GLY A 66 -5.04 -6.72 5.52
CA GLY A 66 -5.97 -7.86 5.66
C GLY A 66 -6.81 -8.16 4.41
N VAL A 67 -6.95 -7.23 3.47
CA VAL A 67 -7.72 -7.38 2.23
C VAL A 67 -6.93 -6.93 1.00
N SER A 68 -7.42 -7.22 -0.20
CA SER A 68 -6.82 -6.68 -1.43
C SER A 68 -7.18 -5.20 -1.60
N PRO A 69 -6.37 -4.44 -2.36
CA PRO A 69 -6.66 -3.04 -2.63
C PRO A 69 -8.07 -2.81 -3.21
N THR A 70 -8.50 -3.64 -4.17
CA THR A 70 -9.85 -3.56 -4.78
C THR A 70 -10.98 -3.78 -3.78
N ARG A 71 -10.79 -4.70 -2.81
CA ARG A 71 -11.80 -4.95 -1.76
C ARG A 71 -11.84 -3.80 -0.76
N TRP A 72 -10.69 -3.25 -0.41
CA TRP A 72 -10.59 -2.06 0.43
C TRP A 72 -11.37 -0.89 -0.17
N GLU A 73 -11.10 -0.56 -1.44
CA GLU A 73 -11.80 0.53 -2.15
C GLU A 73 -13.31 0.29 -2.24
N SER A 74 -13.72 -0.96 -2.46
CA SER A 74 -15.15 -1.30 -2.51
C SER A 74 -15.82 -1.07 -1.15
N ALA A 75 -15.13 -1.36 -0.05
CA ALA A 75 -15.62 -1.10 1.30
C ALA A 75 -15.68 0.41 1.60
N GLU A 76 -14.66 1.18 1.21
CA GLU A 76 -14.67 2.65 1.32
C GLU A 76 -15.85 3.26 0.59
N ARG A 77 -16.10 2.88 -0.67
CA ARG A 77 -17.25 3.39 -1.45
C ARG A 77 -18.60 3.14 -0.76
N VAL A 78 -18.76 1.99 -0.12
CA VAL A 78 -19.98 1.66 0.63
C VAL A 78 -20.13 2.58 1.84
N ILE A 79 -19.02 2.84 2.55
CA ILE A 79 -19.00 3.76 3.69
C ILE A 79 -19.30 5.18 3.22
N ASP A 80 -18.59 5.69 2.23
CA ASP A 80 -18.73 7.05 1.69
C ASP A 80 -20.16 7.33 1.23
N ARG A 81 -20.75 6.40 0.46
CA ARG A 81 -22.16 6.47 0.03
C ARG A 81 -23.11 6.52 1.23
N ARG A 82 -22.88 5.70 2.26
CA ARG A 82 -23.73 5.65 3.45
C ARG A 82 -23.59 6.93 4.29
N MET A 83 -22.44 7.59 4.23
CA MET A 83 -22.14 8.82 4.96
C MET A 83 -22.50 10.09 4.17
N GLY A 84 -22.95 9.98 2.92
CA GLY A 84 -23.29 11.12 2.06
C GLY A 84 -22.09 11.91 1.54
N ILE A 85 -20.89 11.30 1.54
CA ILE A 85 -19.64 11.90 1.07
C ILE A 85 -19.40 11.38 -0.35
N GLU A 86 -20.16 11.84 -1.33
CA GLU A 86 -19.96 11.40 -2.72
C GLU A 86 -19.03 12.36 -3.46
N GLU A 87 -17.71 12.24 -3.23
CA GLU A 87 -16.74 12.62 -4.25
C GLU A 87 -16.56 11.43 -5.20
N ALA A 88 -16.85 11.63 -6.49
CA ALA A 88 -16.67 10.61 -7.50
C ALA A 88 -15.21 10.13 -7.46
N PRO A 89 -14.96 8.83 -7.18
CA PRO A 89 -13.60 8.35 -7.04
C PRO A 89 -12.87 8.53 -8.37
N PRO A 90 -11.54 8.81 -8.35
CA PRO A 90 -10.78 8.78 -9.58
C PRO A 90 -11.06 7.48 -10.31
N THR A 91 -11.52 7.57 -11.54
CA THR A 91 -11.67 6.45 -12.47
C THR A 91 -10.27 5.90 -12.72
N ARG A 92 -9.80 5.02 -11.83
CA ARG A 92 -8.56 4.29 -12.01
C ARG A 92 -8.86 3.22 -13.04
N SER A 93 -8.28 3.36 -14.23
CA SER A 93 -8.24 2.25 -15.18
C SER A 93 -7.55 1.10 -14.46
N PRO A 94 -8.22 -0.05 -14.27
CA PRO A 94 -7.49 -1.25 -13.93
C PRO A 94 -6.66 -1.55 -15.18
N ASP A 95 -5.34 -1.46 -15.06
CA ASP A 95 -4.50 -2.36 -15.84
C ASP A 95 -4.96 -3.77 -15.45
N SER A 96 -5.96 -4.25 -16.17
CA SER A 96 -6.70 -5.51 -16.10
C SER A 96 -6.72 -6.21 -14.73
N VAL A 97 -7.92 -6.19 -14.14
CA VAL A 97 -8.49 -7.26 -13.30
C VAL A 97 -7.56 -8.48 -13.13
N LEU A 98 -7.08 -8.70 -11.89
CA LEU A 98 -6.70 -10.05 -11.46
C LEU A 98 -7.94 -10.95 -11.48
#